data_AF-A0A6V7IU00-F1
#
_entry.id   AF-A0A6V7IU00-F1
#
_cell.length_a   1.000
_cell.length_b   1.000
_cell.length_c   1.000
_cell.angle_alpha   90.00
_cell.angle_beta   90.00
_cell.angle_gamma   90.00
#
_symmetry.space_group_name_H-M   'P 1'
#
loop_
_entity.id
_entity.type
_entity.pdbx_description
1 polymer ?
#
loop_
_entity_poly.entity_id
_entity_poly.type
_entity_poly.pdbx_seq_one_letter_code
_entity_poly.pdbx_strand_id
1 'polypeptide(L)' 'VQYYRSIPPVFEELTIPGCTSPCPLETFKTLLEDVTPTADELDCKTSQPLRYARQDSCNISVHLTYFGA' A
#
# COMPACT_ATOMS: atom_id res chain seq x y z
N VAL A 1 -7.95 7.17 -8.51
CA VAL A 1 -8.14 6.68 -7.11
C VAL A 1 -8.28 7.88 -6.20
N GLN A 2 -9.22 7.88 -5.26
CA GLN A 2 -9.38 8.98 -4.32
C GLN A 2 -8.44 8.82 -3.12
N TYR A 3 -7.41 9.65 -3.03
CA TYR A 3 -6.51 9.71 -1.88
C TYR A 3 -7.02 10.74 -0.88
N TYR A 4 -7.30 10.30 0.35
CA TYR A 4 -7.75 11.18 1.42
C TYR A 4 -6.57 11.68 2.24
N ARG A 5 -6.32 12.98 2.21
CA ARG A 5 -5.41 13.69 3.11
C ARG A 5 -6.18 14.09 4.36
N SER A 6 -5.60 13.84 5.52
CA SER A 6 -6.26 14.02 6.82
C SER A 6 -6.42 15.48 7.22
N ILE A 7 -5.32 16.18 7.53
CA ILE A 7 -5.34 17.59 7.94
C ILE A 7 -4.48 18.41 6.97
N PRO A 8 -5.08 19.34 6.19
CA PRO A 8 -6.52 19.59 6.06
C PRO A 8 -7.26 18.42 5.37
N PRO A 9 -8.58 18.25 5.58
CA PRO A 9 -9.36 17.17 4.99
C PRO A 9 -9.57 17.43 3.50
N VAL A 10 -8.76 16.79 2.66
CA VAL A 10 -8.74 17.01 1.21
C VAL A 10 -8.75 15.67 0.50
N PHE A 11 -9.56 15.56 -0.56
CA PHE A 11 -9.47 14.45 -1.49
C PHE A 11 -8.65 14.86 -2.71
N GLU A 12 -7.68 14.04 -3.04
CA GLU A 12 -6.82 14.20 -4.22
C GLU A 12 -7.05 13.02 -5.15
N GLU A 13 -7.28 13.31 -6.43
CA GLU A 13 -7.37 12.26 -7.44
C GLU A 13 -5.95 11.84 -7.86
N LEU A 14 -5.59 10.61 -7.54
CA LEU A 14 -4.34 9.99 -7.97
C LEU A 14 -4.57 9.03 -9.13
N THR A 15 -3.62 9.00 -10.06
CA THR A 15 -3.62 8.05 -11.18
C THR A 15 -2.67 6.90 -10.88
N ILE A 16 -3.14 5.67 -11.02
CA ILE A 16 -2.27 4.49 -10.99
C ILE A 16 -1.66 4.35 -12.39
N PRO A 17 -0.32 4.29 -12.51
CA PRO A 17 0.33 4.05 -13.80
C PRO A 17 -0.21 2.79 -14.47
N GLY A 18 -0.53 2.87 -15.76
CA GLY A 18 -1.14 1.75 -16.49
C GLY A 18 -2.64 1.54 -16.26
N CYS A 19 -3.32 2.45 -15.55
CA CYS A 19 -4.78 2.40 -15.37
C CYS A 19 -5.47 3.70 -15.80
N THR A 20 -6.74 3.60 -16.18
CA THR A 20 -7.62 4.76 -16.45
C THR A 20 -8.17 5.37 -15.15
N SER A 21 -8.78 6.56 -15.22
CA SER A 21 -9.58 7.13 -14.13
C SER A 21 -11.06 7.20 -14.57
N PRO A 22 -11.99 6.46 -13.94
CA PRO A 22 -11.78 5.51 -12.85
C PRO A 22 -11.02 4.24 -13.30
N CYS A 23 -10.32 3.60 -12.37
CA CYS A 23 -9.56 2.39 -12.64
C CYS A 23 -10.47 1.16 -12.57
N PRO A 24 -10.57 0.33 -13.62
CA PRO A 24 -11.33 -0.91 -13.57
C PRO A 24 -10.80 -1.83 -12.46
N LEU A 25 -11.72 -2.50 -11.76
CA LEU A 25 -11.36 -3.32 -10.59
C LEU A 25 -10.35 -4.43 -10.93
N GLU A 26 -10.50 -5.09 -12.08
CA GLU A 26 -9.61 -6.19 -12.45
C GLU A 26 -8.20 -5.67 -12.81
N THR A 27 -8.11 -4.55 -13.51
CA THR A 27 -6.83 -3.87 -13.78
C THR A 27 -6.17 -3.42 -12.48
N PHE A 28 -6.94 -2.86 -11.54
CA PHE A 28 -6.45 -2.46 -10.23
C PHE A 28 -5.84 -3.64 -9.46
N LYS A 29 -6.53 -4.80 -9.43
CA LYS A 29 -6.04 -6.01 -8.76
C LYS A 29 -4.73 -6.49 -9.36
N THR A 30 -4.67 -6.60 -10.69
CA THR A 30 -3.45 -7.05 -11.39
C THR A 30 -2.27 -6.12 -11.13
N LEU A 31 -2.48 -4.79 -11.15
CA LEU A 31 -1.40 -3.83 -10.91
C LEU A 31 -0.85 -3.85 -9.48
N LEU A 32 -1.68 -4.26 -8.51
CA LEU A 32 -1.28 -4.31 -7.10
C LEU A 32 -0.82 -5.70 -6.65
N GLU A 33 -1.03 -6.74 -7.45
CA GLU A 33 -0.69 -8.12 -7.11
C GLU A 33 0.78 -8.25 -6.71
N ASP A 34 1.69 -7.66 -7.49
CA ASP A 34 3.14 -7.75 -7.27
C ASP A 34 3.64 -6.99 -6.02
N VAL A 35 2.85 -6.06 -5.50
CA VAL A 35 3.23 -5.22 -4.34
C VAL A 35 2.37 -5.48 -3.10
N THR A 36 1.38 -6.36 -3.23
CA THR A 36 0.51 -6.77 -2.12
C THR A 36 1.09 -8.05 -1.53
N PRO A 37 1.49 -8.05 -0.25
CA PRO A 37 2.03 -9.25 0.37
C PRO A 37 1.00 -10.37 0.41
N THR A 38 1.47 -11.59 0.15
CA THR A 38 0.72 -12.82 0.33
C THR A 38 0.52 -13.14 1.81
N ALA A 39 -0.44 -14.02 2.12
CA ALA A 39 -0.72 -14.40 3.50
C ALA A 39 0.51 -15.01 4.23
N ASP A 40 1.36 -15.74 3.51
CA ASP A 40 2.57 -16.35 4.06
C ASP A 40 3.68 -15.31 4.32
N GLU A 41 3.68 -14.20 3.58
CA GLU A 41 4.60 -13.06 3.79
C GLU A 41 4.18 -12.16 4.95
N LEU A 42 2.97 -12.34 5.48
CA LEU A 42 2.48 -11.63 6.66
C LEU A 42 3.00 -12.23 7.99
N ASP A 43 3.86 -13.26 7.95
CA ASP A 43 4.55 -13.76 9.15
C ASP A 43 5.63 -12.77 9.61
N CYS A 44 5.20 -11.74 10.37
CA CYS A 44 6.09 -10.75 10.95
C CYS A 44 6.94 -11.43 12.04
N LYS A 45 8.10 -12.01 11.68
CA LYS A 45 9.05 -12.59 12.64
C LYS A 45 9.54 -11.49 13.60
N THR A 46 8.99 -11.48 14.80
CA THR A 46 9.38 -10.57 15.88
C THR A 46 10.75 -10.98 16.43
N SER A 47 11.83 -10.46 15.87
CA SER A 47 13.18 -10.66 16.42
C SER A 47 13.54 -9.61 17.49
N GLN A 48 12.58 -9.07 18.24
CA GLN A 48 12.84 -8.12 19.31
C GLN A 48 12.17 -8.54 20.62
N PRO A 49 12.92 -8.59 21.75
CA PRO A 49 12.35 -8.93 23.04
C PRO A 49 11.38 -7.83 23.48
N LEU A 50 10.11 -8.21 23.65
CA LEU A 50 9.01 -7.36 24.09
C LEU A 50 9.34 -6.64 25.40
N ARG A 51 9.65 -5.35 25.31
CA ARG A 51 9.37 -4.40 26.41
C ARG A 51 8.40 -3.36 25.87
N TYR A 52 7.20 -3.37 26.43
CA TYR A 52 6.01 -2.59 26.07
C TYR A 52 5.22 -3.09 24.85
N ALA A 53 3.98 -3.51 25.12
CA ALA A 53 3.01 -3.96 24.15
C ALA A 53 2.46 -2.80 23.30
N ARG A 54 2.02 -3.17 22.08
CA ARG A 54 1.29 -2.40 21.05
C ARG A 54 2.16 -1.66 20.03
N GLN A 55 2.55 -2.38 18.98
CA GLN A 55 2.31 -2.00 17.58
C GLN A 55 2.72 -3.19 16.68
N ASP A 56 1.76 -3.97 16.19
CA ASP A 56 1.99 -5.01 15.18
C ASP A 56 2.24 -4.35 13.80
N SER A 57 3.33 -3.58 13.71
CA SER A 57 3.74 -2.97 12.44
C SER A 57 4.53 -3.99 11.64
N CYS A 58 3.83 -4.87 10.93
CA CYS A 58 4.41 -5.37 9.69
C CYS A 58 4.62 -4.14 8.80
N ASN A 59 5.88 -3.75 8.58
CA ASN A 59 6.21 -2.70 7.64
C ASN A 59 6.01 -3.26 6.22
N ILE A 60 4.76 -3.26 5.75
CA ILE A 60 4.47 -3.47 4.33
C ILE A 60 5.07 -2.27 3.59
N SER A 61 6.33 -2.39 3.19
CA SER A 61 7.01 -1.40 2.38
C SER A 61 6.55 -1.58 0.94
N VAL A 62 5.43 -0.96 0.58
CA VAL A 62 5.03 -0.80 -0.81
C VAL A 62 6.00 0.20 -1.44
N HIS A 63 7.10 -0.28 -2.01
CA HIS A 63 7.96 0.53 -2.84
C HIS A 63 7.21 0.85 -4.14
N LEU A 64 6.41 1.92 -4.11
CA LEU A 64 5.91 2.54 -5.34
C LEU A 64 7.11 3.15 -6.05
N THR A 65 7.80 2.36 -6.87
CA THR A 65 8.81 2.88 -7.80
C THR A 65 8.09 3.77 -8.79
N TYR A 66 8.19 5.08 -8.56
CA TYR A 66 7.81 6.12 -9.50
C TYR A 66 8.73 5.99 -10.71
N PHE A 67 8.27 5.35 -11.79
CA PHE A 67 8.94 5.45 -13.08
C PHE A 67 8.62 6.82 -13.68
N GLY A 68 9.41 7.81 -13.27
CA GLY A 68 9.51 9.10 -13.96
C GLY A 68 10.69 9.08 -14.92
N ALA A 69 10.41 8.90 -16.20
CA ALA A 69 11.08 9.50 -17.37
C ALA A 69 10.38 9.02 -18.64
#